data_AF-A0A9P9Q2U0-F1
#
_entry.id   AF-A0A9P9Q2U0-F1
#
_cell.length_a   1.000
_cell.length_b   1.000
_cell.length_c   1.000
_cell.angle_alpha   90.00
_cell.angle_beta   90.00
_cell.angle_gamma   90.00
#
_symmetry.space_group_name_H-M   'P 1'
#
loop_
_entity.id
_entity.type
_entity.pdbx_description
1 polymer ?
#
loop_
_entity_poly.entity_id
_entity_poly.type
_entity_poly.pdbx_seq_one_letter_code
_entity_poly.pdbx_strand_id
1 'polypeptide(L)'
;MGEILPPYSAAPPAQRTLNGGSIPLVFDSPSDDTNTSPIEYTQTTVKGGSIPLTFSSTNDSTSKPHHQGRFPQSFGIYHASGTSSDLVLAHRNHDPNPLFYVTTHNSWSSKPSVVLHSGGQCSSPQLATARFASFSSEVEVNLLAQSTGRTIIAETMRKDRSQHSCHYFTVPVGGNQTPERFEWKNSQGNEVRSLNGKSHGMKLVRVKTGEVVVAWAPPNSGTRKRGKMAFLNREVLGENFEIMAVVTILAMMERTRRGRGGGAAAAAGAGAATGGGGGC
;
A
#
# COMPACT_ATOMS: atom_id res chain seq x y z
N MET A 1 65.05 -27.19 1.08
CA MET A 1 65.21 -27.88 -0.22
C MET A 1 63.80 -28.26 -0.66
N GLY A 2 63.16 -27.74 -1.70
CA GLY A 2 63.55 -26.89 -2.82
C GLY A 2 62.78 -27.40 -4.03
N GLU A 3 61.66 -26.73 -4.40
CA GLU A 3 60.92 -26.88 -5.67
C GLU A 3 59.96 -25.67 -5.73
N ILE A 4 60.34 -24.52 -6.32
CA ILE A 4 60.33 -24.15 -7.75
C ILE A 4 58.95 -24.28 -8.41
N LEU A 5 58.28 -23.13 -8.53
CA LEU A 5 57.10 -22.87 -9.38
C LEU A 5 57.45 -22.99 -10.87
N PRO A 6 56.44 -23.11 -11.72
CA PRO A 6 56.35 -22.11 -12.79
C PRO A 6 55.01 -21.35 -12.84
N PRO A 7 54.97 -20.16 -13.50
CA PRO A 7 53.86 -19.21 -13.44
C PRO A 7 53.04 -19.15 -14.76
N TYR A 8 52.01 -18.29 -14.75
CA TYR A 8 51.22 -17.76 -15.88
C TYR A 8 50.12 -18.64 -16.51
N SER A 9 48.89 -18.13 -16.46
CA SER A 9 48.24 -17.65 -17.69
C SER A 9 47.10 -16.67 -17.37
N ALA A 10 47.23 -15.45 -17.86
CA ALA A 10 46.23 -14.40 -17.80
C ALA A 10 45.16 -14.63 -18.89
N ALA A 11 43.89 -14.51 -18.52
CA ALA A 11 42.79 -14.54 -19.48
C ALA A 11 42.70 -13.17 -20.22
N PRO A 12 42.67 -13.14 -21.56
CA PRO A 12 42.45 -11.91 -22.32
C PRO A 12 40.95 -11.56 -22.42
N PRO A 13 40.60 -10.25 -22.53
CA PRO A 13 39.24 -9.79 -22.73
C PRO A 13 38.88 -9.59 -24.22
N ALA A 14 37.59 -9.32 -24.46
CA ALA A 14 36.91 -8.88 -25.70
C ALA A 14 36.19 -10.02 -26.48
N GLN A 15 35.05 -9.83 -27.14
CA GLN A 15 34.56 -8.65 -27.86
C GLN A 15 33.04 -8.49 -27.86
N ARG A 16 32.65 -7.21 -27.97
CA ARG A 16 31.37 -6.67 -28.45
C ARG A 16 31.11 -7.10 -29.90
N THR A 17 29.88 -7.49 -30.23
CA THR A 17 29.35 -7.42 -31.59
C THR A 17 27.95 -6.80 -31.56
N LEU A 18 27.81 -5.71 -32.31
CA LEU A 18 26.56 -5.08 -32.72
C LEU A 18 26.24 -5.61 -34.13
N ASN A 19 24.99 -5.98 -34.38
CA ASN A 19 24.31 -6.05 -35.68
C ASN A 19 22.82 -6.33 -35.34
N GLY A 20 21.80 -5.57 -35.73
CA GLY A 20 21.65 -4.72 -36.91
C GLY A 20 21.09 -5.58 -38.06
N GLY A 21 19.77 -5.76 -38.13
CA GLY A 21 19.15 -6.53 -39.22
C GLY A 21 17.64 -6.71 -39.06
N SER A 22 16.89 -5.90 -39.79
CA SER A 22 15.43 -5.92 -39.94
C SER A 22 14.92 -7.22 -40.55
N ILE A 23 13.78 -7.72 -40.06
CA ILE A 23 13.07 -8.89 -40.58
C ILE A 23 11.87 -8.39 -41.41
N PRO A 24 11.73 -8.72 -42.70
CA PRO A 24 10.47 -8.58 -43.41
C PRO A 24 9.64 -9.86 -43.23
N LEU A 25 8.46 -9.74 -42.62
CA LEU A 25 7.45 -10.81 -42.64
C LEU A 25 6.50 -10.53 -43.81
N VAL A 26 6.76 -11.21 -44.92
CA VAL A 26 5.77 -11.48 -45.97
C VAL A 26 4.99 -12.71 -45.50
N PHE A 27 3.68 -12.59 -45.34
CA PHE A 27 2.80 -13.76 -45.28
C PHE A 27 1.62 -13.54 -46.20
N ASP A 28 1.53 -14.48 -47.13
CA ASP A 28 0.54 -14.64 -48.17
C ASP A 28 -0.81 -15.06 -47.57
N SER A 29 -1.91 -14.56 -48.13
CA SER A 29 -3.28 -14.92 -47.76
C SER A 29 -3.86 -15.91 -48.76
N PRO A 30 -4.71 -16.84 -48.30
CA PRO A 30 -5.85 -17.28 -49.08
C PRO A 30 -7.18 -16.99 -48.37
N SER A 31 -8.09 -16.39 -49.13
CA SER A 31 -9.52 -16.20 -48.89
C SER A 31 -10.28 -17.54 -48.81
N ASP A 32 -11.29 -17.66 -47.92
CA ASP A 32 -12.72 -17.61 -48.31
C ASP A 32 -13.67 -17.67 -47.09
N ASP A 33 -14.66 -16.76 -47.07
CA ASP A 33 -16.07 -16.78 -46.60
C ASP A 33 -16.52 -17.58 -45.35
N THR A 34 -17.44 -17.15 -44.47
CA THR A 34 -18.39 -16.03 -44.35
C THR A 34 -18.95 -16.04 -42.91
N ASN A 35 -19.09 -14.89 -42.23
CA ASN A 35 -20.27 -14.52 -41.43
C ASN A 35 -20.14 -13.06 -40.97
N THR A 36 -20.84 -12.18 -41.67
CA THR A 36 -20.82 -10.73 -41.48
C THR A 36 -21.96 -10.30 -40.56
N SER A 37 -21.65 -9.54 -39.53
CA SER A 37 -22.58 -8.55 -38.93
C SER A 37 -21.81 -7.23 -38.80
N PRO A 38 -22.41 -6.07 -39.11
CA PRO A 38 -21.66 -4.87 -39.44
C PRO A 38 -21.17 -4.15 -38.17
N ILE A 39 -19.87 -3.91 -38.06
CA ILE A 39 -19.32 -2.92 -37.12
C ILE A 39 -19.27 -1.61 -37.87
N GLU A 40 -20.10 -0.65 -37.47
CA GLU A 40 -20.12 0.70 -37.97
C GLU A 40 -18.95 1.48 -37.36
N TYR A 41 -17.92 1.77 -38.16
CA TYR A 41 -16.79 2.61 -37.73
C TYR A 41 -17.04 4.06 -38.12
N THR A 42 -17.46 4.89 -37.18
CA THR A 42 -17.33 6.34 -37.31
C THR A 42 -15.94 6.77 -36.86
N GLN A 43 -15.05 7.09 -37.81
CA GLN A 43 -13.82 7.84 -37.54
C GLN A 43 -14.18 9.32 -37.40
N THR A 44 -14.03 9.87 -36.20
CA THR A 44 -13.93 11.31 -36.00
C THR A 44 -12.50 11.65 -35.59
N THR A 45 -11.75 12.18 -36.54
CA THR A 45 -10.46 12.84 -36.29
C THR A 45 -10.70 14.10 -35.46
N VAL A 46 -10.11 14.19 -34.27
CA VAL A 46 -9.91 15.48 -33.59
C VAL A 46 -8.45 15.57 -33.12
N LYS A 47 -7.75 16.56 -33.68
CA LYS A 47 -6.42 17.02 -33.28
C LYS A 47 -6.46 17.60 -31.86
N GLY A 48 -5.46 17.22 -31.05
CA GLY A 48 -4.88 18.06 -29.99
C GLY A 48 -5.82 18.49 -28.85
N GLY A 49 -5.78 17.78 -27.73
CA GLY A 49 -6.38 18.25 -26.48
C GLY A 49 -6.31 17.18 -25.39
N SER A 50 -5.73 17.55 -24.25
CA SER A 50 -5.57 16.73 -23.05
C SER A 50 -6.90 16.09 -22.62
N ILE A 51 -6.95 14.76 -22.54
CA ILE A 51 -8.10 14.02 -22.01
C ILE A 51 -8.21 14.20 -20.49
N PRO A 52 -9.29 14.76 -19.94
CA PRO A 52 -9.62 14.59 -18.53
C PRO A 52 -10.20 13.17 -18.35
N LEU A 53 -9.58 12.38 -17.46
CA LEU A 53 -10.18 11.11 -17.00
C LEU A 53 -11.46 11.44 -16.20
N THR A 54 -12.59 11.45 -16.91
CA THR A 54 -13.92 11.64 -16.33
C THR A 54 -14.46 10.27 -15.96
N PHE A 55 -14.59 9.99 -14.67
CA PHE A 55 -15.24 8.77 -14.19
C PHE A 55 -16.75 8.92 -14.37
N SER A 56 -17.28 8.39 -15.48
CA SER A 56 -18.73 8.26 -15.67
C SER A 56 -19.19 6.95 -15.03
N SER A 57 -20.01 7.05 -14.00
CA SER A 57 -20.73 5.93 -13.41
C SER A 57 -21.89 5.56 -14.32
N THR A 58 -21.64 4.73 -15.33
CA THR A 58 -22.71 4.10 -16.11
C THR A 58 -23.16 2.84 -15.38
N ASN A 59 -24.36 2.91 -14.81
CA ASN A 59 -25.10 1.73 -14.34
C ASN A 59 -25.45 0.88 -15.56
N ASP A 60 -24.61 -0.10 -15.91
CA ASP A 60 -25.00 -1.18 -16.79
C ASP A 60 -25.14 -2.47 -15.97
N SER A 61 -26.37 -2.96 -15.93
CA SER A 61 -26.81 -4.07 -15.08
C SER A 61 -26.62 -5.38 -15.84
N THR A 62 -25.38 -5.83 -15.99
CA THR A 62 -25.08 -7.22 -16.36
C THR A 62 -24.25 -7.84 -15.24
N SER A 63 -24.95 -8.43 -14.28
CA SER A 63 -24.43 -8.87 -12.99
C SER A 63 -23.49 -10.06 -13.12
N LYS A 64 -22.19 -9.79 -13.27
CA LYS A 64 -21.17 -10.61 -12.62
C LYS A 64 -21.33 -10.41 -11.11
N PRO A 65 -21.19 -11.43 -10.25
CA PRO A 65 -21.19 -11.24 -8.81
C PRO A 65 -19.94 -10.44 -8.44
N HIS A 66 -20.04 -9.11 -8.49
CA HIS A 66 -19.06 -8.24 -7.88
C HIS A 66 -19.13 -8.51 -6.39
N HIS A 67 -18.11 -9.18 -5.84
CA HIS A 67 -17.92 -9.22 -4.41
C HIS A 67 -17.90 -7.78 -3.91
N GLN A 68 -18.96 -7.36 -3.22
CA GLN A 68 -18.96 -6.12 -2.46
C GLN A 68 -17.95 -6.33 -1.33
N GLY A 69 -16.71 -5.88 -1.56
CA GLY A 69 -15.65 -5.91 -0.57
C GLY A 69 -16.10 -5.26 0.74
N ARG A 70 -15.56 -5.71 1.86
CA ARG A 70 -15.92 -5.20 3.19
C ARG A 70 -15.66 -3.70 3.30
N PHE A 71 -14.62 -3.22 2.63
CA PHE A 71 -14.32 -1.79 2.55
C PHE A 71 -14.75 -1.23 1.19
N PRO A 72 -15.22 0.04 1.12
CA PRO A 72 -15.43 0.69 -0.17
C PRO A 72 -14.11 0.77 -0.96
N GLN A 73 -14.22 0.97 -2.27
CA GLN A 73 -13.04 1.03 -3.15
C GLN A 73 -12.05 2.11 -2.70
N SER A 74 -12.54 3.25 -2.19
CA SER A 74 -11.71 4.27 -1.55
C SER A 74 -12.40 4.91 -0.35
N PHE A 75 -11.60 5.32 0.62
CA PHE A 75 -12.07 6.00 1.84
C PHE A 75 -10.95 6.85 2.45
N GLY A 76 -11.34 7.80 3.29
CA GLY A 76 -10.44 8.62 4.08
C GLY A 76 -10.26 8.05 5.49
N ILE A 77 -9.12 8.39 6.09
CA ILE A 77 -8.82 8.15 7.50
C ILE A 77 -8.84 9.51 8.19
N TYR A 78 -9.66 9.66 9.23
CA TYR A 78 -9.87 10.91 9.95
C TYR A 78 -9.74 10.69 11.45
N HIS A 79 -9.53 11.76 12.20
CA HIS A 79 -9.67 11.74 13.66
C HIS A 79 -11.12 11.49 14.07
N ALA A 80 -11.30 10.63 15.08
CA ALA A 80 -12.58 10.47 15.75
C ALA A 80 -12.91 11.73 16.58
N SER A 81 -14.19 12.10 16.62
CA SER A 81 -14.63 13.24 17.44
C SER A 81 -14.43 12.93 18.93
N GLY A 82 -13.98 13.92 19.71
CA GLY A 82 -13.84 13.78 21.17
C GLY A 82 -12.64 12.96 21.65
N THR A 83 -11.77 12.48 20.75
CA THR A 83 -10.53 11.80 21.12
C THR A 83 -9.33 12.46 20.44
N SER A 84 -8.15 12.36 21.04
CA SER A 84 -6.92 12.94 20.49
C SER A 84 -6.14 11.96 19.59
N SER A 85 -6.42 10.67 19.70
CA SER A 85 -5.65 9.60 19.06
C SER A 85 -6.48 8.68 18.19
N ASP A 86 -7.76 8.43 18.52
CA ASP A 86 -8.58 7.49 17.76
C ASP A 86 -8.92 8.03 16.38
N LEU A 87 -9.16 7.10 15.47
CA LEU A 87 -9.43 7.38 14.08
C LEU A 87 -10.77 6.78 13.66
N VAL A 88 -11.30 7.27 12.55
CA VAL A 88 -12.44 6.69 11.85
C VAL A 88 -12.11 6.56 10.37
N LEU A 89 -12.63 5.49 9.77
CA LEU A 89 -12.67 5.32 8.32
C LEU A 89 -14.00 5.87 7.83
N ALA A 90 -13.98 6.79 6.88
CA ALA A 90 -15.21 7.45 6.39
C ALA A 90 -15.07 7.89 4.93
N HIS A 91 -16.20 8.17 4.26
CA HIS A 91 -16.18 8.71 2.91
C HIS A 91 -15.72 10.17 2.87
N ARG A 92 -16.06 10.94 3.92
CA ARG A 92 -15.77 12.36 4.01
C ARG A 92 -15.34 12.77 5.42
N ASN A 93 -14.78 13.97 5.51
CA ASN A 93 -14.51 14.58 6.81
C ASN A 93 -15.84 14.89 7.52
N HIS A 94 -15.90 14.71 8.84
CA HIS A 94 -17.13 14.91 9.64
C HIS A 94 -18.33 14.09 9.17
N ASP A 95 -18.09 12.88 8.69
CA ASP A 95 -19.17 11.96 8.37
C ASP A 95 -19.95 11.61 9.66
N PRO A 96 -21.27 11.86 9.75
CA PRO A 96 -22.06 11.46 10.91
C PRO A 96 -22.12 9.94 11.08
N ASN A 97 -21.89 9.19 10.00
CA ASN A 97 -21.95 7.73 9.98
C ASN A 97 -20.61 7.18 9.46
N PRO A 98 -19.54 7.21 10.28
CA PRO A 98 -18.28 6.60 9.90
C PRO A 98 -18.44 5.10 9.64
N LEU A 99 -17.69 4.57 8.68
CA LEU A 99 -17.75 3.18 8.25
C LEU A 99 -17.18 2.25 9.32
N PHE A 100 -16.02 2.63 9.88
CA PHE A 100 -15.30 1.85 10.87
C PHE A 100 -14.65 2.76 11.89
N TYR A 101 -14.63 2.34 13.15
CA TYR A 101 -13.90 2.99 14.23
C TYR A 101 -12.54 2.32 14.41
N VAL A 102 -11.54 3.12 14.78
CA VAL A 102 -10.19 2.66 15.05
C VAL A 102 -9.75 3.19 16.40
N THR A 103 -9.62 2.30 17.37
CA THR A 103 -9.10 2.66 18.69
C THR A 103 -7.57 2.58 18.67
N THR A 104 -6.92 3.56 19.27
CA THR A 104 -5.46 3.61 19.40
C THR A 104 -5.08 3.68 20.87
N HIS A 105 -4.21 2.78 21.31
CA HIS A 105 -3.76 2.71 22.70
C HIS A 105 -2.26 2.94 22.80
N ASN A 106 -1.82 3.71 23.81
CA ASN A 106 -0.40 3.90 24.07
C ASN A 106 0.30 2.58 24.45
N SER A 107 1.57 2.42 24.05
CA SER A 107 2.34 1.18 24.22
C SER A 107 2.51 0.70 25.67
N TRP A 108 2.23 1.56 26.66
CA TRP A 108 2.30 1.19 28.09
C TRP A 108 1.03 0.48 28.58
N SER A 109 -0.01 0.40 27.75
CA SER A 109 -1.20 -0.38 28.05
C SER A 109 -0.99 -1.85 27.71
N SER A 110 -1.64 -2.76 28.45
CA SER A 110 -1.77 -4.17 28.06
C SER A 110 -2.65 -4.37 26.81
N LYS A 111 -3.28 -3.30 26.31
CA LYS A 111 -4.16 -3.32 25.14
C LYS A 111 -3.37 -3.27 23.82
N PRO A 112 -3.93 -3.79 22.71
CA PRO A 112 -3.31 -3.69 21.39
C PRO A 112 -3.08 -2.22 20.99
N SER A 113 -2.02 -1.94 20.25
CA SER A 113 -1.68 -0.56 19.88
C SER A 113 -2.69 0.07 18.93
N VAL A 114 -3.28 -0.73 18.04
CA VAL A 114 -4.37 -0.35 17.14
C VAL A 114 -5.44 -1.44 17.18
N VAL A 115 -6.71 -1.06 17.24
CA VAL A 115 -7.87 -1.96 17.14
C VAL A 115 -8.80 -1.42 16.07
N LEU A 116 -9.06 -2.23 15.04
CA LEU A 116 -10.05 -1.94 14.01
C LEU A 116 -11.38 -2.58 14.39
N HIS A 117 -12.43 -1.78 14.47
CA HIS A 117 -13.78 -2.22 14.80
C HIS A 117 -14.61 -2.41 13.53
N SER A 118 -15.64 -3.25 13.61
CA SER A 118 -16.52 -3.63 12.48
C SER A 118 -17.55 -2.58 12.10
N GLY A 119 -17.75 -1.56 12.93
CA GLY A 119 -18.67 -0.44 12.68
C GLY A 119 -18.08 0.88 13.15
N GLY A 120 -18.83 1.96 12.93
CA GLY A 120 -18.42 3.34 13.19
C GLY A 120 -18.26 3.75 14.66
N GLN A 121 -18.39 2.82 15.62
CA GLN A 121 -18.32 3.07 17.06
C GLN A 121 -17.30 2.15 17.73
N CYS A 122 -16.62 2.61 18.79
CA CYS A 122 -15.63 1.84 19.54
C CYS A 122 -16.21 0.63 20.30
N SER A 123 -17.53 0.59 20.52
CA SER A 123 -18.25 -0.54 21.11
C SER A 123 -18.54 -1.67 20.11
N SER A 124 -18.31 -1.43 18.82
CA SER A 124 -18.56 -2.44 17.78
C SER A 124 -17.54 -3.60 17.91
N PRO A 125 -17.92 -4.83 17.51
CA PRO A 125 -17.01 -5.98 17.54
C PRO A 125 -15.69 -5.71 16.81
N GLN A 126 -14.59 -6.26 17.32
CA GLN A 126 -13.26 -6.08 16.74
C GLN A 126 -13.08 -6.95 15.49
N LEU A 127 -12.52 -6.36 14.43
CA LEU A 127 -12.13 -7.05 13.19
C LEU A 127 -10.66 -7.44 13.21
N ALA A 128 -9.81 -6.55 13.68
CA ALA A 128 -8.38 -6.76 13.69
C ALA A 128 -7.70 -5.97 14.80
N THR A 129 -6.55 -6.47 15.22
CA THR A 129 -5.68 -5.77 16.16
C THR A 129 -4.26 -5.74 15.62
N ALA A 130 -3.53 -4.67 15.94
CA ALA A 130 -2.09 -4.60 15.73
C ALA A 130 -1.40 -4.21 17.03
N ARG A 131 -0.39 -4.98 17.42
CA ARG A 131 0.39 -4.79 18.64
C ARG A 131 1.86 -4.57 18.29
N PHE A 132 2.44 -3.53 18.87
CA PHE A 132 3.87 -3.26 18.73
C PHE A 132 4.60 -4.01 19.84
N ALA A 133 5.49 -4.92 19.47
CA ALA A 133 6.38 -5.56 20.42
C ALA A 133 7.42 -4.55 20.92
N SER A 134 7.69 -4.55 22.22
CA SER A 134 8.73 -3.71 22.82
C SER A 134 10.08 -4.05 22.21
N PHE A 135 10.86 -3.01 21.84
CA PHE A 135 12.20 -3.12 21.24
C PHE A 135 12.30 -3.84 19.89
N SER A 136 11.18 -4.27 19.30
CA SER A 136 11.16 -4.87 17.96
C SER A 136 10.59 -3.91 16.92
N SER A 137 11.11 -3.97 15.70
CA SER A 137 10.53 -3.27 14.54
C SER A 137 9.29 -3.96 13.97
N GLU A 138 8.99 -5.17 14.44
CA GLU A 138 7.86 -5.98 14.02
C GLU A 138 6.55 -5.52 14.65
N VAL A 139 5.43 -5.94 14.04
CA VAL A 139 4.07 -5.69 14.51
C VAL A 139 3.29 -6.99 14.43
N GLU A 140 2.77 -7.45 15.55
CA GLU A 140 1.85 -8.58 15.59
C GLU A 140 0.48 -8.10 15.12
N VAL A 141 -0.08 -8.75 14.11
CA VAL A 141 -1.38 -8.43 13.53
C VAL A 141 -2.29 -9.65 13.66
N ASN A 142 -3.45 -9.46 14.28
CA ASN A 142 -4.44 -10.52 14.44
C ASN A 142 -5.74 -10.12 13.75
N LEU A 143 -6.32 -11.00 12.94
CA LEU A 143 -7.69 -10.90 12.43
C LEU A 143 -8.61 -11.72 13.32
N LEU A 144 -9.78 -11.17 13.61
CA LEU A 144 -10.75 -11.74 14.53
C LEU A 144 -12.04 -12.11 13.80
N ALA A 145 -12.58 -13.28 14.09
CA ALA A 145 -13.92 -13.65 13.65
C ALA A 145 -14.96 -12.82 14.40
N GLN A 146 -15.78 -12.05 13.70
CA GLN A 146 -16.80 -11.16 14.30
C GLN A 146 -17.78 -11.89 15.22
N SER A 147 -18.14 -13.13 14.88
CA SER A 147 -19.13 -13.91 15.64
C SER A 147 -18.61 -14.42 16.98
N THR A 148 -17.29 -14.62 17.13
CA THR A 148 -16.71 -15.28 18.31
C THR A 148 -15.63 -14.45 19.00
N GLY A 149 -15.12 -13.39 18.36
CA GLY A 149 -13.97 -12.62 18.83
C GLY A 149 -12.67 -13.44 18.84
N ARG A 150 -12.63 -14.64 18.26
CA ARG A 150 -11.44 -15.48 18.22
C ARG A 150 -10.51 -15.06 17.10
N THR A 151 -9.21 -15.12 17.34
CA THR A 151 -8.19 -14.93 16.31
C THR A 151 -8.31 -16.04 15.27
N ILE A 152 -8.51 -15.65 14.00
CA ILE A 152 -8.55 -16.55 12.84
C ILE A 152 -7.24 -16.54 12.05
N ILE A 153 -6.53 -15.40 12.04
CA ILE A 153 -5.22 -15.26 11.43
C ILE A 153 -4.35 -14.47 12.40
N ALA A 154 -3.17 -15.01 12.71
CA ALA A 154 -2.12 -14.31 13.43
C ALA A 154 -0.92 -14.21 12.49
N GLU A 155 -0.49 -12.99 12.18
CA GLU A 155 0.64 -12.73 11.30
C GLU A 155 1.54 -11.64 11.90
N THR A 156 2.84 -11.75 11.66
CA THR A 156 3.79 -10.72 12.06
C THR A 156 4.15 -9.86 10.84
N MET A 157 3.70 -8.62 10.84
CA MET A 157 4.16 -7.63 9.86
C MET A 157 5.63 -7.30 10.16
N ARG A 158 6.48 -7.60 9.19
CA ARG A 158 7.94 -7.46 9.30
C ARG A 158 8.41 -6.29 8.47
N LYS A 159 9.55 -5.74 8.86
CA LYS A 159 10.29 -4.76 8.08
C LYS A 159 11.49 -5.45 7.45
N ASP A 160 11.66 -5.33 6.14
CA ASP A 160 12.87 -5.78 5.49
C ASP A 160 14.06 -4.91 5.90
N ARG A 161 15.25 -5.51 6.03
CA ARG A 161 16.48 -4.82 6.45
C ARG A 161 17.19 -4.11 5.30
N SER A 162 16.69 -4.24 4.07
CA SER A 162 17.26 -3.59 2.90
C SER A 162 17.12 -2.05 2.95
N GLN A 163 17.90 -1.35 2.12
CA GLN A 163 17.97 0.12 2.08
C GLN A 163 16.62 0.79 1.73
N HIS A 164 15.63 0.02 1.30
CA HIS A 164 14.26 0.47 1.15
C HIS A 164 13.42 -0.10 2.29
N SER A 165 12.92 0.77 3.18
CA SER A 165 12.07 0.38 4.31
C SER A 165 10.74 -0.20 3.84
N CYS A 166 10.73 -1.47 3.44
CA CYS A 166 9.56 -2.21 3.01
C CYS A 166 8.95 -2.92 4.22
N HIS A 167 7.67 -2.72 4.47
CA HIS A 167 6.92 -3.55 5.41
C HIS A 167 6.18 -4.63 4.63
N TYR A 168 6.11 -5.84 5.15
CA TYR A 168 5.44 -6.94 4.46
C TYR A 168 4.67 -7.83 5.43
N PHE A 169 3.67 -8.49 4.88
CA PHE A 169 2.85 -9.48 5.57
C PHE A 169 2.44 -10.57 4.59
N THR A 170 2.06 -11.72 5.14
CA THR A 170 1.48 -12.85 4.39
C THR A 170 0.04 -13.04 4.83
N VAL A 171 -0.86 -13.25 3.87
CA VAL A 171 -2.27 -13.53 4.17
C VAL A 171 -2.81 -14.59 3.18
N PRO A 172 -3.67 -15.52 3.63
CA PRO A 172 -4.40 -16.40 2.73
C PRO A 172 -5.31 -15.60 1.80
N VAL A 173 -5.20 -15.83 0.49
CA VAL A 173 -6.03 -15.18 -0.54
C VAL A 173 -6.68 -16.19 -1.48
N GLY A 174 -7.75 -15.75 -2.16
CA GLY A 174 -8.53 -16.56 -3.09
C GLY A 174 -9.33 -17.69 -2.43
N GLY A 175 -10.12 -18.41 -3.23
CA GLY A 175 -10.96 -19.51 -2.76
C GLY A 175 -10.17 -20.65 -2.12
N ASN A 176 -8.92 -20.87 -2.57
CA ASN A 176 -8.04 -21.91 -2.06
C ASN A 176 -7.22 -21.48 -0.84
N GLN A 177 -7.44 -20.26 -0.32
CA GLN A 177 -6.74 -19.72 0.86
C GLN A 177 -5.22 -19.88 0.78
N THR A 178 -4.64 -19.66 -0.39
CA THR A 178 -3.19 -19.81 -0.59
C THR A 178 -2.48 -18.63 0.08
N PRO A 179 -1.51 -18.86 0.97
CA PRO A 179 -0.76 -17.76 1.58
C PRO A 179 0.03 -17.00 0.51
N GLU A 180 -0.18 -15.68 0.45
CA GLU A 180 0.55 -14.80 -0.44
C GLU A 180 1.15 -13.61 0.30
N ARG A 181 2.34 -13.18 -0.14
CA ARG A 181 3.09 -12.07 0.44
C ARG A 181 2.74 -10.76 -0.25
N PHE A 182 2.55 -9.72 0.56
CA PHE A 182 2.30 -8.36 0.11
C PHE A 182 3.29 -7.39 0.75
N GLU A 183 3.75 -6.41 -0.03
CA GLU A 183 4.79 -5.47 0.36
C GLU A 183 4.35 -4.04 0.21
N TRP A 184 4.36 -3.31 1.32
CA TRP A 184 4.23 -1.87 1.35
C TRP A 184 5.53 -1.22 0.89
N LYS A 185 5.47 -0.48 -0.22
CA LYS A 185 6.58 0.25 -0.83
C LYS A 185 6.26 1.73 -0.91
N ASN A 186 7.25 2.59 -0.72
CA ASN A 186 7.10 4.01 -1.00
C ASN A 186 6.76 4.21 -2.48
N SER A 187 5.85 5.13 -2.78
CA SER A 187 5.50 5.47 -4.16
C SER A 187 5.20 6.95 -4.33
N GLN A 188 5.53 7.46 -5.51
CA GLN A 188 5.14 8.77 -6.02
C GLN A 188 4.38 8.63 -7.36
N GLY A 189 3.95 7.40 -7.69
CA GLY A 189 3.27 7.07 -8.93
C GLY A 189 1.81 7.55 -8.99
N ASN A 190 1.18 7.35 -10.14
CA ASN A 190 -0.19 7.81 -10.42
C ASN A 190 -1.21 7.18 -9.46
N GLU A 191 -0.96 5.95 -9.01
CA GLU A 191 -1.78 5.25 -8.02
C GLU A 191 -1.89 6.02 -6.69
N VAL A 192 -0.84 6.75 -6.29
CA VAL A 192 -0.84 7.58 -5.07
C VAL A 192 -1.37 8.98 -5.38
N ARG A 193 -0.93 9.60 -6.49
CA ARG A 193 -1.32 10.97 -6.85
C ARG A 193 -2.83 11.11 -7.09
N SER A 194 -3.47 10.07 -7.62
CA SER A 194 -4.92 10.02 -7.83
C SER A 194 -5.75 10.08 -6.54
N LEU A 195 -5.13 9.88 -5.37
CA LEU A 195 -5.81 9.99 -4.07
C LEU A 195 -6.01 11.45 -3.60
N ASN A 196 -5.50 12.44 -4.33
CA ASN A 196 -5.53 13.87 -3.96
C ASN A 196 -4.99 14.14 -2.55
N GLY A 197 -4.04 13.31 -2.10
CA GLY A 197 -3.17 13.55 -0.95
C GLY A 197 -1.84 14.12 -1.40
N LYS A 198 -0.79 13.96 -0.58
CA LYS A 198 0.58 14.33 -0.99
C LYS A 198 0.98 13.60 -2.26
N SER A 199 1.91 14.20 -2.99
CA SER A 199 2.53 13.63 -4.19
C SER A 199 3.37 12.36 -3.92
N HIS A 200 3.55 11.99 -2.64
CA HIS A 200 4.21 10.78 -2.18
C HIS A 200 3.34 10.05 -1.16
N GLY A 201 3.51 8.73 -1.08
CA GLY A 201 2.74 7.86 -0.21
C GLY A 201 3.28 6.44 -0.28
N MET A 202 2.39 5.46 -0.14
CA MET A 202 2.73 4.06 -0.18
C MET A 202 1.82 3.30 -1.12
N LYS A 203 2.33 2.21 -1.68
CA LYS A 203 1.57 1.25 -2.45
C LYS A 203 1.79 -0.14 -1.88
N LEU A 204 0.76 -0.97 -1.92
CA LEU A 204 0.87 -2.38 -1.57
C LEU A 204 1.00 -3.18 -2.85
N VAL A 205 2.10 -3.94 -2.94
CA VAL A 205 2.42 -4.77 -4.09
C VAL A 205 2.22 -6.24 -3.72
N ARG A 206 1.47 -6.96 -4.56
CA ARG A 206 1.36 -8.41 -4.51
C ARG A 206 2.66 -9.01 -5.04
N VAL A 207 3.46 -9.65 -4.18
CA VAL A 207 4.84 -10.04 -4.54
C VAL A 207 4.86 -11.05 -5.68
N LYS A 208 3.91 -11.99 -5.71
CA LYS A 208 3.82 -13.04 -6.72
C LYS A 208 3.65 -12.51 -8.15
N THR A 209 2.92 -11.41 -8.32
CA THR A 209 2.54 -10.88 -9.65
C THR A 209 3.18 -9.53 -9.95
N GLY A 210 3.71 -8.82 -8.95
CA GLY A 210 4.19 -7.44 -9.09
C GLY A 210 3.06 -6.40 -9.16
N GLU A 211 1.81 -6.83 -9.03
CA GLU A 211 0.63 -5.99 -9.17
C GLU A 211 0.45 -5.04 -7.97
N VAL A 212 0.03 -3.80 -8.25
CA VAL A 212 -0.34 -2.85 -7.20
C VAL A 212 -1.81 -3.03 -6.85
N VAL A 213 -2.06 -3.44 -5.61
CA VAL A 213 -3.41 -3.81 -5.16
C VAL A 213 -4.04 -2.74 -4.26
N VAL A 214 -3.22 -1.90 -3.63
CA VAL A 214 -3.66 -0.79 -2.77
C VAL A 214 -2.75 0.41 -2.94
N ALA A 215 -3.31 1.61 -2.86
CA ALA A 215 -2.58 2.85 -2.70
C ALA A 215 -3.00 3.56 -1.40
N TRP A 216 -2.05 4.25 -0.78
CA TRP A 216 -2.27 5.12 0.36
C TRP A 216 -1.51 6.43 0.18
N ALA A 217 -2.16 7.54 0.49
CA ALA A 217 -1.56 8.87 0.47
C ALA A 217 -1.81 9.59 1.80
N PRO A 218 -0.78 10.21 2.41
CA PRO A 218 -0.97 11.14 3.50
C PRO A 218 -1.71 12.39 3.01
N PRO A 219 -2.36 13.15 3.91
CA PRO A 219 -3.11 14.36 3.55
C PRO A 219 -2.17 15.45 3.02
N ASN A 220 -2.64 16.23 2.04
CA ASN A 220 -1.94 17.45 1.59
C ASN A 220 -1.88 18.51 2.69
N SER A 221 -3.03 18.75 3.33
CA SER A 221 -3.23 19.76 4.36
C SER A 221 -4.41 19.37 5.28
N GLY A 222 -4.53 20.07 6.41
CA GLY A 222 -5.61 19.87 7.38
C GLY A 222 -5.19 19.08 8.63
N THR A 223 -5.81 19.41 9.77
CA THR A 223 -5.48 18.82 11.08
C THR A 223 -6.17 17.47 11.34
N ARG A 224 -7.35 17.26 10.74
CA ARG A 224 -8.21 16.09 11.02
C ARG A 224 -8.04 14.90 10.08
N LYS A 225 -7.80 15.14 8.79
CA LYS A 225 -7.54 14.05 7.83
C LYS A 225 -6.14 13.50 8.10
N ARG A 226 -6.01 12.16 8.15
CA ARG A 226 -4.75 11.44 8.39
C ARG A 226 -4.26 10.65 7.19
N GLY A 227 -5.12 10.40 6.21
CA GLY A 227 -4.76 9.83 4.92
C GLY A 227 -5.96 9.53 4.06
N LYS A 228 -5.71 9.02 2.86
CA LYS A 228 -6.71 8.39 1.99
C LYS A 228 -6.12 7.05 1.51
N MET A 229 -6.96 6.03 1.43
CA MET A 229 -6.61 4.71 0.94
C MET A 229 -7.57 4.34 -0.19
N ALA A 230 -7.06 3.64 -1.20
CA ALA A 230 -7.89 3.02 -2.22
C ALA A 230 -7.36 1.63 -2.55
N PHE A 231 -8.29 0.71 -2.74
CA PHE A 231 -8.03 -0.55 -3.41
C PHE A 231 -8.03 -0.32 -4.92
N LEU A 232 -7.27 -1.12 -5.64
CA LEU A 232 -7.18 -1.06 -7.11
C LEU A 232 -7.68 -2.38 -7.69
N ASN A 233 -6.92 -3.46 -7.49
CA ASN A 233 -7.19 -4.77 -8.05
C ASN A 233 -7.38 -5.82 -6.94
N ARG A 234 -8.53 -5.76 -6.25
CA ARG A 234 -8.78 -6.57 -5.03
C ARG A 234 -9.75 -7.74 -5.20
N GLU A 235 -10.41 -7.86 -6.35
CA GLU A 235 -11.61 -8.69 -6.53
C GLU A 235 -11.40 -10.18 -6.16
N VAL A 236 -10.18 -10.69 -6.35
CA VAL A 236 -9.83 -12.10 -6.10
C VAL A 236 -9.08 -12.33 -4.77
N LEU A 237 -8.79 -11.27 -4.02
CA LEU A 237 -7.92 -11.36 -2.83
C LEU A 237 -8.69 -11.68 -1.55
N GLY A 238 -9.98 -11.36 -1.52
CA GLY A 238 -10.88 -11.69 -0.43
C GLY A 238 -10.78 -10.77 0.79
N GLU A 239 -11.70 -10.98 1.73
CA GLU A 239 -11.93 -10.12 2.88
C GLU A 239 -10.73 -10.04 3.83
N ASN A 240 -10.07 -11.17 4.12
CA ASN A 240 -8.92 -11.22 5.01
C ASN A 240 -7.78 -10.33 4.51
N PHE A 241 -7.56 -10.30 3.18
CA PHE A 241 -6.60 -9.40 2.57
C PHE A 241 -7.00 -7.93 2.79
N GLU A 242 -8.26 -7.57 2.58
CA GLU A 242 -8.71 -6.19 2.79
C GLU A 242 -8.48 -5.74 4.23
N ILE A 243 -8.87 -6.56 5.22
CA ILE A 243 -8.68 -6.26 6.64
C ILE A 243 -7.19 -6.12 6.96
N MET A 244 -6.34 -7.05 6.47
CA MET A 244 -4.88 -6.98 6.64
C MET A 244 -4.29 -5.71 6.03
N ALA A 245 -4.70 -5.33 4.83
CA ALA A 245 -4.23 -4.11 4.19
C ALA A 245 -4.58 -2.85 4.99
N VAL A 246 -5.81 -2.76 5.51
CA VAL A 246 -6.26 -1.63 6.34
C VAL A 246 -5.53 -1.60 7.68
N VAL A 247 -5.48 -2.70 8.42
CA VAL A 247 -4.89 -2.69 9.77
C VAL A 247 -3.37 -2.45 9.74
N THR A 248 -2.67 -2.94 8.71
CA THR A 248 -1.22 -2.74 8.57
C THR A 248 -0.86 -1.29 8.23
N ILE A 249 -1.65 -0.59 7.40
CA ILE A 249 -1.41 0.84 7.15
C ILE A 249 -1.69 1.67 8.40
N LEU A 250 -2.74 1.35 9.16
CA LEU A 250 -3.05 2.01 10.44
C LEU A 250 -1.92 1.79 11.46
N ALA A 251 -1.38 0.57 11.54
CA ALA A 251 -0.24 0.25 12.38
C ALA A 251 1.01 1.09 12.03
N MET A 252 1.33 1.22 10.74
CA MET A 252 2.46 2.05 10.28
C MET A 252 2.24 3.54 10.57
N MET A 253 1.01 4.04 10.37
CA MET A 253 0.64 5.42 10.71
C MET A 253 0.83 5.70 12.21
N GLU A 254 0.34 4.80 13.06
CA GLU A 254 0.43 4.94 14.51
C GLU A 254 1.88 4.84 15.00
N ARG A 255 2.68 3.94 14.42
CA ARG A 255 4.11 3.85 14.70
C ARG A 255 4.86 5.13 14.35
N THR A 256 4.53 5.74 13.21
CA THR A 256 5.10 7.03 12.77
C THR A 256 4.69 8.17 13.71
N ARG A 257 3.44 8.19 14.18
CA ARG A 257 2.93 9.17 15.15
C ARG A 257 3.72 9.10 16.45
N ARG A 258 3.97 7.90 16.98
CA ARG A 258 4.75 7.69 18.22
C ARG A 258 6.21 8.11 18.06
N GLY A 259 6.85 7.78 16.94
CA GLY A 259 8.23 8.19 16.68
C GLY A 259 8.43 9.70 16.64
N ARG A 260 7.44 10.46 16.13
CA ARG A 260 7.48 11.92 16.11
C ARG A 260 7.31 12.55 17.49
N GLY A 261 6.55 11.92 18.39
CA GLY A 261 6.36 12.40 19.77
C GLY A 261 7.58 12.21 20.66
N GLY A 262 8.42 11.20 20.39
CA GLY A 262 9.64 10.93 21.17
C GLY A 262 10.89 11.70 20.72
N GLY A 263 10.92 12.21 19.48
CA GLY A 263 12.08 12.89 18.91
C GLY A 263 12.23 14.37 19.24
N ALA A 264 11.15 15.04 19.70
CA ALA A 264 11.17 16.48 19.97
C ALA A 264 11.93 16.85 21.27
N ALA A 265 12.17 15.91 22.18
CA ALA A 265 12.91 16.16 23.42
C ALA A 265 14.44 15.98 23.28
N ALA A 266 14.93 15.42 22.17
CA ALA A 266 16.36 15.15 21.97
C ALA A 266 17.06 16.10 20.97
N ALA A 267 16.34 17.08 20.42
CA ALA A 267 16.87 18.04 19.42
C ALA A 267 16.86 19.50 19.91
N ALA A 268 16.74 19.74 21.22
CA ALA A 268 16.85 21.06 21.85
C ALA A 268 18.13 21.24 22.70
N GLY A 269 19.13 20.38 22.50
CA GLY A 269 20.35 20.37 23.33
C GLY A 269 21.59 19.94 22.57
N ALA A 270 21.91 20.61 21.45
CA ALA A 270 23.26 20.63 20.87
C ALA A 270 23.32 21.68 19.76
N GLY A 271 24.05 22.79 19.97
CA GLY A 271 24.48 23.66 18.86
C GLY A 271 24.47 25.15 19.12
N ALA A 272 25.21 25.64 20.12
CA ALA A 272 25.71 27.01 20.12
C ALA A 272 27.21 26.99 20.48
N ALA A 273 28.04 26.58 19.51
CA ALA A 273 29.47 26.84 19.53
C ALA A 273 29.72 27.94 18.50
N THR A 274 29.49 29.19 18.89
CA THR A 274 29.99 30.35 18.15
C THR A 274 31.45 30.54 18.50
N GLY A 275 32.33 30.13 17.58
CA GLY A 275 33.72 30.54 17.59
C GLY A 275 33.86 32.04 17.34
N GLY A 276 34.79 32.67 18.04
CA GLY A 276 35.24 34.04 17.82
C GLY A 276 36.63 34.16 18.43
N GLY A 277 37.66 34.01 17.60
CA GLY A 277 39.05 34.21 17.98
C GLY A 277 39.54 35.64 17.70
N GLY A 278 40.66 35.99 18.34
CA GLY A 278 41.50 37.16 18.07
C GLY A 278 40.98 38.46 18.69
N GLY A 279 41.75 39.25 19.43
CA GLY A 279 43.20 39.32 19.55
C GLY A 279 43.60 40.79 19.47
N CYS A 280 43.75 41.45 20.61
CA CYS A 280 44.77 42.43 21.00
C CYS A 280 44.51 42.87 22.45
#